data_AF-A0A933LHG3-F1
#
_entry.id   AF-A0A933LHG3-F1
#
_cell.length_a   1.000
_cell.length_b   1.000
_cell.length_c   1.000
_cell.angle_alpha   90.00
_cell.angle_beta   90.00
_cell.angle_gamma   90.00
#
_symmetry.space_group_name_H-M   'P 1'
#
loop_
_entity.id
_entity.type
_entity.pdbx_description
1 polymer ?
#
loop_
_entity_poly.entity_id
_entity_poly.type
_entity_poly.pdbx_seq_one_letter_code
_entity_poly.pdbx_strand_id
1 'polypeptide(L)'
;LYTVHGPGKTTGGLERLSAQAIADIAASFQAAVTDVLVAKTMQAVERTGVRTVVVGGGVAANKALRTALAAACQERGITLHLTPMRYCTDNGAMIAFMGHELLRAGRTDPLSLEAHATT
;
A
#
# COMPACT_ATOMS: atom_id res chain seq x y z
N LEU A 1 3.53 5.08 29.11
CA LEU A 1 4.50 4.07 29.60
C LEU A 1 5.49 3.76 28.48
N TYR A 2 6.43 4.67 28.22
CA TYR A 2 7.61 4.38 27.39
C TYR A 2 8.80 5.11 28.00
N THR A 3 9.93 4.43 28.09
CA THR A 3 11.16 4.94 28.69
C THR A 3 12.08 5.42 27.57
N VAL A 4 12.42 6.70 27.55
CA VAL A 4 13.36 7.24 26.56
C VAL A 4 14.78 6.97 27.05
N HIS A 5 15.56 6.23 26.24
CA HIS A 5 16.97 5.96 26.52
C HIS A 5 17.85 6.86 25.67
N GLY A 6 18.88 7.44 26.28
CA GLY A 6 19.85 8.29 25.59
C GLY A 6 20.67 7.54 24.53
N PRO A 7 21.33 8.27 23.62
CA PRO A 7 22.13 7.69 22.54
C PRO A 7 23.17 6.69 23.07
N GLY A 8 23.28 5.53 22.41
CA GLY A 8 24.22 4.46 22.75
C GLY A 8 23.72 3.42 23.76
N LYS A 9 22.53 3.59 24.36
CA LYS A 9 21.91 2.58 25.23
C LYS A 9 20.92 1.73 24.44
N THR A 10 21.35 0.56 23.98
CA THR A 10 20.43 -0.46 23.47
C THR A 10 19.80 -1.19 24.66
N THR A 11 18.54 -0.90 24.92
CA THR A 11 17.70 -1.86 25.60
C THR A 11 17.55 -3.04 24.64
N GLY A 12 18.41 -4.07 24.80
CA GLY A 12 18.39 -5.36 24.09
C GLY A 12 17.08 -5.77 23.41
N GLY A 13 17.24 -6.40 22.24
CA GLY A 13 16.21 -6.54 21.20
C GLY A 13 15.01 -7.41 21.51
N LEU A 14 14.39 -7.94 20.45
CA LEU A 14 13.12 -8.69 20.49
C LEU A 14 13.12 -9.86 21.50
N GLU A 15 14.29 -10.36 21.86
CA GLU A 15 14.50 -11.48 22.79
C GLU A 15 13.92 -11.26 24.19
N ARG A 16 13.60 -10.02 24.56
CA ARG A 16 13.04 -9.66 25.88
C ARG A 16 11.54 -9.39 25.87
N LEU A 17 10.89 -9.52 24.71
CA LEU A 17 9.45 -9.35 24.58
C LEU A 17 8.75 -10.71 24.56
N SER A 18 7.60 -10.81 25.22
CA SER A 18 6.73 -11.97 25.03
C SER A 18 6.17 -11.98 23.61
N ALA A 19 5.79 -13.16 23.12
CA ALA A 19 5.12 -13.28 21.81
C ALA A 19 3.87 -12.39 21.72
N GLN A 20 3.14 -12.24 22.83
CA GLN A 20 1.98 -11.35 22.90
C GLN A 20 2.38 -9.88 22.74
N ALA A 21 3.43 -9.42 23.44
CA ALA A 21 3.89 -8.03 23.31
C ALA A 21 4.34 -7.71 21.88
N ILE A 22 5.00 -8.65 21.20
CA ILE A 22 5.37 -8.50 19.78
C ILE A 22 4.11 -8.39 18.90
N ALA A 23 3.11 -9.24 19.14
CA ALA A 23 1.85 -9.21 18.41
C ALA A 23 1.09 -7.89 18.62
N ASP A 24 1.03 -7.38 19.84
CA ASP A 24 0.36 -6.12 20.18
C ASP A 24 1.04 -4.91 19.51
N ILE A 25 2.37 -4.90 19.47
CA ILE A 25 3.15 -3.88 18.77
C ILE A 25 2.89 -3.94 17.26
N ALA A 26 2.93 -5.14 16.67
CA ALA A 26 2.67 -5.33 15.24
C ALA A 26 1.23 -4.92 14.85
N ALA A 27 0.25 -5.27 15.68
CA ALA A 27 -1.14 -4.87 15.50
C ALA A 27 -1.32 -3.35 15.60
N SER A 28 -0.71 -2.72 16.61
CA SER A 28 -0.77 -1.26 16.79
C SER A 28 -0.13 -0.52 15.61
N PHE A 29 1.00 -1.03 15.11
CA PHE A 29 1.64 -0.49 13.91
C PHE A 29 0.74 -0.64 12.67
N GLN A 30 0.17 -1.83 12.45
CA GLN A 30 -0.74 -2.09 11.34
C GLN A 30 -1.97 -1.16 11.39
N ALA A 31 -2.55 -0.94 12.57
CA ALA A 31 -3.67 -0.04 12.77
C ALA A 31 -3.29 1.40 12.40
N ALA A 32 -2.19 1.91 12.95
CA ALA A 32 -1.73 3.28 12.67
C ALA A 32 -1.45 3.52 11.17
N VAL A 33 -0.82 2.56 10.48
CA VAL A 33 -0.58 2.64 9.03
C VAL A 33 -1.91 2.62 8.27
N THR A 34 -2.83 1.73 8.65
CA THR A 34 -4.14 1.61 8.00
C THR A 34 -4.93 2.90 8.11
N ASP A 35 -5.00 3.47 9.31
CA ASP A 35 -5.73 4.72 9.58
C ASP A 35 -5.22 5.87 8.71
N VAL A 36 -3.89 6.05 8.65
CA VAL A 36 -3.27 7.12 7.85
C VAL A 36 -3.54 6.93 6.36
N LEU A 37 -3.42 5.70 5.85
CA LEU A 37 -3.66 5.42 4.44
C LEU A 37 -5.12 5.67 4.07
N VAL A 38 -6.08 5.17 4.85
CA VAL A 38 -7.52 5.38 4.62
C VAL A 38 -7.86 6.87 4.66
N ALA A 39 -7.41 7.59 5.70
CA ALA A 39 -7.66 9.02 5.84
C ALA A 39 -7.12 9.82 4.64
N LYS A 40 -5.89 9.55 4.21
CA LYS A 40 -5.29 10.23 3.05
C LYS A 40 -5.98 9.86 1.73
N THR A 41 -6.42 8.62 1.56
CA THR A 41 -7.18 8.22 0.37
C THR A 41 -8.52 8.97 0.32
N MET A 42 -9.25 9.06 1.43
CA MET A 42 -10.53 9.79 1.46
C MET A 42 -10.32 11.29 1.25
N GLN A 43 -9.27 11.87 1.84
CA GLN A 43 -8.90 13.25 1.59
C GLN A 43 -8.58 13.50 0.11
N ALA A 44 -7.88 12.58 -0.56
CA ALA A 44 -7.61 12.68 -1.99
C ALA A 44 -8.89 12.61 -2.83
N VAL A 45 -9.83 11.73 -2.46
CA VAL A 45 -11.16 11.64 -3.09
C VAL A 45 -11.90 12.98 -2.99
N GLU A 46 -11.96 13.57 -1.79
CA GLU A 46 -12.63 14.86 -1.56
C GLU A 46 -11.98 15.99 -2.39
N ARG A 47 -10.64 16.04 -2.43
CA ARG A 47 -9.89 17.07 -3.16
C ARG A 47 -10.00 16.98 -4.67
N THR A 48 -10.17 15.77 -5.21
CA THR A 48 -10.14 15.51 -6.66
C THR A 48 -11.53 15.31 -7.25
N GLY A 49 -12.53 15.03 -6.43
CA GLY A 49 -13.90 14.74 -6.87
C GLY A 49 -14.06 13.41 -7.61
N VAL A 50 -13.05 12.52 -7.57
CA VAL A 50 -13.15 11.20 -8.20
C VAL A 50 -14.19 10.34 -7.48
N ARG A 51 -14.86 9.46 -8.24
CA ARG A 51 -15.88 8.54 -7.70
C ARG A 51 -15.40 7.09 -7.59
N THR A 52 -14.13 6.86 -7.91
CA THR A 52 -13.55 5.52 -7.97
C THR A 52 -12.15 5.54 -7.38
N VAL A 53 -11.89 4.58 -6.50
CA VAL A 53 -10.57 4.31 -5.91
C VAL A 53 -10.11 2.93 -6.39
N VAL A 54 -8.88 2.87 -6.90
CA VAL A 54 -8.23 1.61 -7.29
C VAL A 54 -7.02 1.41 -6.39
N VAL A 55 -6.87 0.22 -5.83
CA VAL A 55 -5.80 -0.08 -4.86
C VAL A 55 -5.01 -1.30 -5.31
N GLY A 56 -3.74 -1.08 -5.62
CA GLY A 56 -2.75 -2.10 -5.99
C GLY A 56 -1.45 -1.94 -5.20
N GLY A 57 -0.44 -2.79 -5.48
CA GLY A 57 0.84 -2.81 -4.78
C GLY A 57 0.87 -3.78 -3.59
N GLY A 58 2.09 -4.11 -3.12
CA GLY A 58 2.29 -5.15 -2.10
C GLY A 58 1.56 -4.87 -0.78
N VAL A 59 1.54 -3.61 -0.34
CA VAL A 59 0.81 -3.19 0.88
C VAL A 59 -0.70 -3.38 0.74
N ALA A 60 -1.24 -3.30 -0.47
CA ALA A 60 -2.65 -3.57 -0.74
C ALA A 60 -3.03 -5.04 -0.50
N ALA A 61 -2.07 -5.95 -0.33
CA ALA A 61 -2.34 -7.32 0.14
C ALA A 61 -2.77 -7.38 1.62
N ASN A 62 -2.60 -6.30 2.39
CA ASN A 62 -3.00 -6.26 3.78
C ASN A 62 -4.54 -6.34 3.95
N LYS A 63 -5.02 -7.36 4.67
CA LYS A 63 -6.46 -7.60 4.87
C LYS A 63 -7.14 -6.50 5.68
N ALA A 64 -6.50 -5.99 6.74
CA ALA A 64 -7.06 -4.93 7.57
C ALA A 64 -7.26 -3.64 6.75
N LEU A 65 -6.27 -3.28 5.94
CA LEU A 65 -6.36 -2.13 5.02
C LEU A 65 -7.50 -2.29 4.00
N ARG A 66 -7.64 -3.47 3.39
CA ARG A 66 -8.73 -3.75 2.45
C ARG A 66 -10.11 -3.56 3.08
N THR A 67 -10.31 -4.11 4.28
CA THR A 67 -11.57 -3.99 5.02
C THR A 67 -11.87 -2.54 5.37
N ALA A 68 -10.88 -1.81 5.89
CA ALA A 68 -11.04 -0.41 6.27
C ALA A 68 -11.34 0.50 5.07
N LEU A 69 -10.66 0.32 3.94
CA LEU A 69 -10.95 1.05 2.70
C LEU A 69 -12.34 0.71 2.15
N ALA A 70 -12.76 -0.55 2.20
CA ALA A 70 -14.09 -0.95 1.76
C ALA A 70 -15.19 -0.26 2.57
N ALA A 71 -15.06 -0.24 3.90
CA ALA A 71 -15.99 0.48 4.78
C ALA A 71 -16.02 1.99 4.46
N ALA A 72 -14.85 2.63 4.42
CA ALA A 72 -14.76 4.07 4.18
C ALA A 72 -15.31 4.49 2.80
N CYS A 73 -15.07 3.68 1.76
CA CYS A 73 -15.60 3.92 0.41
C CYS A 73 -17.12 3.71 0.37
N GLN A 74 -17.63 2.65 1.02
CA GLN A 74 -19.06 2.37 1.08
C GLN A 74 -19.83 3.51 1.77
N GLU A 75 -19.33 4.01 2.90
CA GLU A 75 -19.92 5.16 3.61
C GLU A 75 -20.05 6.41 2.75
N ARG A 76 -19.14 6.59 1.78
CA ARG A 76 -19.06 7.78 0.91
C ARG A 76 -19.61 7.56 -0.49
N GLY A 77 -20.16 6.38 -0.78
CA GLY A 77 -20.66 6.05 -2.12
C GLY A 77 -19.57 5.99 -3.19
N ILE A 78 -18.32 5.69 -2.80
CA ILE A 78 -17.18 5.58 -3.70
C ILE A 78 -17.03 4.14 -4.18
N THR A 79 -16.81 3.95 -5.48
CA THR A 79 -16.53 2.63 -6.04
C THR A 79 -15.10 2.23 -5.71
N LEU A 80 -14.91 1.08 -5.06
CA LEU A 80 -13.59 0.55 -4.72
C LEU A 80 -13.24 -0.66 -5.60
N HIS A 81 -12.11 -0.58 -6.30
CA HIS A 81 -11.49 -1.72 -6.97
C HIS A 81 -10.24 -2.15 -6.23
N LEU A 82 -10.28 -3.35 -5.66
CA LEU A 82 -9.12 -3.99 -5.05
C LEU A 82 -8.50 -4.98 -6.02
N THR A 83 -7.20 -4.86 -6.29
CA THR A 83 -6.48 -5.83 -7.11
C THR A 83 -6.57 -7.23 -6.48
N PRO A 84 -6.81 -8.30 -7.28
CA PRO A 84 -6.74 -9.67 -6.78
C PRO A 84 -5.38 -9.95 -6.12
N MET A 85 -5.37 -10.68 -5.01
CA MET A 85 -4.16 -10.89 -4.18
C MET A 85 -2.93 -11.36 -4.98
N ARG A 86 -3.14 -12.26 -5.95
CA ARG A 86 -2.07 -12.80 -6.81
C ARG A 86 -1.39 -11.77 -7.74
N TYR A 87 -2.00 -10.58 -7.89
CA TYR A 87 -1.49 -9.50 -8.74
C TYR A 87 -1.10 -8.24 -7.95
N CYS A 88 -1.13 -8.30 -6.61
CA CYS A 88 -0.78 -7.14 -5.79
C CYS A 88 0.72 -6.86 -5.78
N THR A 89 1.55 -7.89 -5.80
CA THR A 89 3.01 -7.76 -5.87
C THR A 89 3.47 -7.62 -7.31
N ASP A 90 4.69 -7.11 -7.51
CA ASP A 90 5.28 -6.95 -8.83
C ASP A 90 5.25 -8.27 -9.60
N ASN A 91 4.72 -8.23 -10.83
CA ASN A 91 4.54 -9.40 -11.67
C ASN A 91 4.57 -9.03 -13.16
N GLY A 92 4.94 -9.98 -14.02
CA GLY A 92 5.01 -9.74 -15.47
C GLY A 92 3.66 -9.47 -16.14
N ALA A 93 2.52 -9.84 -15.52
CA ALA A 93 1.21 -9.61 -16.13
C ALA A 93 0.86 -8.12 -16.21
N MET A 94 1.27 -7.31 -15.22
CA MET A 94 1.07 -5.86 -15.26
C MET A 94 1.87 -5.20 -16.39
N ILE A 95 3.09 -5.69 -16.64
CA ILE A 95 3.96 -5.22 -17.73
C ILE A 95 3.39 -5.62 -19.08
N ALA A 96 2.97 -6.88 -19.22
CA ALA A 96 2.37 -7.38 -20.47
C ALA A 96 1.08 -6.63 -20.84
N PHE A 97 0.21 -6.38 -19.86
CA PHE A 97 -1.01 -5.60 -20.07
C PHE A 97 -0.69 -4.16 -20.52
N MET A 98 0.22 -3.48 -19.82
CA MET A 98 0.64 -2.12 -20.20
C MET A 98 1.27 -2.09 -21.61
N GLY A 99 2.14 -3.06 -21.92
CA GLY A 99 2.75 -3.18 -23.25
C GLY A 99 1.72 -3.40 -24.36
N HIS A 100 0.71 -4.22 -24.11
CA HIS A 100 -0.41 -4.41 -25.04
C HIS A 100 -1.19 -3.11 -25.29
N GLU A 101 -1.55 -2.38 -24.21
CA GLU A 101 -2.28 -1.12 -24.32
C GLU A 101 -1.47 -0.04 -25.07
N LEU A 102 -0.16 0.05 -24.80
CA LEU A 102 0.75 0.96 -25.49
C LEU A 102 0.87 0.62 -26.99
N LEU A 103 1.09 -0.65 -27.31
CA LEU A 103 1.19 -1.11 -28.69
C LEU A 103 -0.11 -0.85 -29.46
N ARG A 104 -1.26 -1.10 -28.83
CA ARG A 104 -2.59 -0.84 -29.42
C ARG A 104 -2.82 0.66 -29.67
N ALA A 105 -2.22 1.52 -28.86
CA ALA A 105 -2.20 2.97 -29.06
C ALA A 105 -1.12 3.44 -30.06
N GLY A 106 -0.41 2.53 -30.73
CA GLY A 106 0.66 2.86 -31.68
C GLY A 106 1.95 3.38 -31.03
N ARG A 107 2.12 3.16 -29.73
CA ARG A 107 3.30 3.59 -28.96
C ARG A 107 4.28 2.43 -28.83
N THR A 108 5.49 2.62 -29.38
CA THR A 108 6.58 1.65 -29.32
C THR A 108 7.89 2.36 -29.01
N ASP A 109 8.78 1.69 -28.29
CA ASP A 109 10.12 2.17 -28.02
C ASP A 109 11.15 1.60 -29.00
N PRO A 110 12.24 2.32 -29.32
CA PRO A 110 13.31 1.81 -30.16
C PRO A 110 14.11 0.71 -29.43
N LEU A 111 14.83 -0.12 -30.21
CA LEU A 111 15.71 -1.16 -29.65
C LEU A 111 16.88 -0.60 -28.82
N SER A 112 17.14 0.71 -28.90
CA SER A 112 18.15 1.42 -28.11
C SER A 112 17.63 1.91 -26.75
N LEU A 113 16.44 1.47 -26.32
CA LEU A 113 15.89 1.84 -25.01
C LEU A 113 16.75 1.25 -23.88
N GLU A 114 17.10 2.10 -22.92
CA GLU A 114 17.90 1.73 -21.75
C GLU A 114 17.10 1.86 -20.45
N ALA A 115 17.53 1.15 -19.40
CA ALA A 115 16.94 1.29 -18.09
C ALA A 115 17.25 2.67 -17.49
N HIS A 116 16.23 3.35 -16.96
CA HIS A 116 16.38 4.65 -16.31
C HIS A 116 15.90 4.59 -14.85
N ALA A 117 16.82 4.79 -13.90
CA ALA A 117 16.47 4.92 -12.50
C ALA A 117 16.12 6.39 -12.20
N THR A 118 14.92 6.62 -11.66
CA THR A 118 14.53 7.95 -11.15
C THR A 118 15.02 8.12 -9.71
N THR A 119 15.73 9.23 -9.43
CA THR A 119 16.18 9.65 -8.10
C THR A 119 15.13 10.45 -7.35
#